data_AF-A0A7V6DDF4-F1
#
_entry.id   AF-A0A7V6DDF4-F1
#
_cell.length_a   1.000
_cell.length_b   1.000
_cell.length_c   1.000
_cell.angle_alpha   90.00
_cell.angle_beta   90.00
_cell.angle_gamma   90.00
#
_symmetry.space_group_name_H-M   'P 1'
#
loop_
_entity.id
_entity.type
_entity.pdbx_description
1 polymer ?
#
loop_
_entity_poly.entity_id
_entity_poly.type
_entity_poly.pdbx_seq_one_letter_code
_entity_poly.pdbx_strand_id
1 'polypeptide(L)' 'MEAERRVSLLFPRSWQLVSVYVPASAVDYVREKNMQYWLSLYERDAEQALRIGEQLGLVVPPRPASS' A
#
# COMPACT_ATOMS: atom_id res chain seq x y z
N MET A 1 -22.56 -5.51 15.84
CA MET A 1 -21.80 -4.41 15.22
C MET A 1 -20.60 -5.04 14.54
N GLU A 2 -20.35 -4.78 13.26
CA GLU A 2 -19.11 -5.22 12.62
C GLU A 2 -17.93 -4.55 13.34
N ALA A 3 -16.89 -5.32 13.65
CA ALA A 3 -15.70 -4.77 14.29
C ALA A 3 -14.97 -3.87 13.29
N GLU A 4 -14.72 -2.62 13.66
CA GLU A 4 -13.90 -1.73 12.85
C GLU A 4 -12.41 -2.00 13.09
N ARG A 5 -11.62 -1.86 12.03
CA ARG A 5 -10.16 -2.00 12.05
C ARG A 5 -9.54 -0.73 11.49
N ARG A 6 -8.49 -0.27 12.16
CA ARG A 6 -7.66 0.83 11.67
C ARG A 6 -6.68 0.30 10.62
N VAL A 7 -6.66 0.93 9.46
CA VAL A 7 -5.78 0.60 8.34
C VAL A 7 -5.17 1.87 7.73
N SER A 8 -4.04 1.74 7.04
CA SER A 8 -3.48 2.80 6.20
C SER A 8 -4.08 2.70 4.80
N LEU A 9 -4.45 3.82 4.19
CA LEU A 9 -4.96 3.91 2.82
C LEU A 9 -4.04 4.79 1.98
N LEU A 10 -3.58 4.26 0.84
CA LEU A 10 -2.69 4.94 -0.09
C LEU A 10 -3.49 5.70 -1.15
N PHE A 11 -3.29 7.02 -1.23
CA PHE A 11 -3.96 7.85 -2.23
C PHE A 11 -3.15 7.91 -3.54
N PRO A 12 -3.70 7.48 -4.68
CA PRO A 12 -2.92 7.27 -5.91
C PRO A 12 -2.46 8.54 -6.64
N ARG A 13 -2.92 9.73 -6.23
CA ARG A 13 -2.49 11.00 -6.84
C ARG A 13 -1.41 11.72 -6.04
N SER A 14 -1.50 11.66 -4.71
CA SER A 14 -0.57 12.33 -3.81
C SER A 14 0.46 11.37 -3.19
N TRP A 15 0.26 10.06 -3.33
CA TRP A 15 1.05 9.00 -2.69
C TRP A 15 1.14 9.14 -1.17
N GLN A 16 0.11 9.74 -0.58
CA GLN A 16 0.01 9.90 0.87
C GLN A 16 -0.68 8.69 1.49
N LEU A 17 -0.21 8.31 2.68
CA LEU A 17 -0.87 7.34 3.53
C LEU A 17 -1.73 8.05 4.57
N VAL A 18 -2.99 7.65 4.68
CA VAL A 18 -3.92 8.16 5.69
C VAL A 18 -4.45 7.01 6.52
N SER A 19 -4.47 7.16 7.84
CA SER A 19 -5.11 6.20 8.76
C SER A 19 -6.63 6.37 8.74
N VAL A 20 -7.35 5.29 8.44
CA VAL A 20 -8.82 5.26 8.45
C VAL A 20 -9.34 4.05 9.22
N TYR A 21 -10.57 4.13 9.72
CA TYR A 21 -11.29 2.98 10.27
C TYR A 21 -12.20 2.41 9.20
N VAL A 22 -12.14 1.10 9.00
CA VAL A 22 -12.97 0.37 8.03
C VAL A 22 -13.60 -0.85 8.70
N PRO A 23 -14.74 -1.37 8.20
CA PRO A 23 -15.25 -2.67 8.62
C PRO A 23 -14.16 -3.75 8.47
N ALA A 24 -14.08 -4.71 9.40
CA ALA A 24 -13.10 -5.80 9.32
C ALA A 24 -13.16 -6.56 7.99
N SER A 25 -14.35 -6.69 7.40
CA SER A 25 -14.59 -7.29 6.08
C SER A 25 -13.92 -6.54 4.92
N ALA A 26 -13.58 -5.27 5.09
CA ALA A 26 -12.95 -4.44 4.06
C ALA A 26 -11.41 -4.36 4.18
N VAL A 27 -10.80 -4.96 5.21
CA VAL A 27 -9.35 -4.89 5.44
C VAL A 27 -8.55 -5.47 4.27
N ASP A 28 -8.94 -6.66 3.79
CA ASP A 28 -8.26 -7.32 2.68
C ASP A 28 -8.40 -6.54 1.37
N TYR A 29 -9.58 -5.93 1.14
CA TYR A 29 -9.82 -5.05 0.01
C TYR A 29 -8.88 -3.82 0.03
N VAL A 30 -8.72 -3.17 1.19
CA VAL A 30 -7.81 -2.03 1.34
C VAL A 30 -6.36 -2.45 1.10
N ARG A 31 -5.95 -3.61 1.62
CA ARG A 31 -4.61 -4.16 1.37
C ARG A 31 -4.36 -4.39 -0.12
N GLU A 32 -5.31 -5.01 -0.82
CA GLU A 32 -5.21 -5.26 -2.25
C GLU A 32 -5.11 -3.95 -3.06
N LYS A 33 -5.93 -2.94 -2.72
CA LYS A 33 -5.88 -1.62 -3.39
C LYS A 33 -4.57 -0.89 -3.14
N ASN A 34 -4.07 -0.90 -1.92
CA ASN A 34 -2.78 -0.31 -1.60
C ASN A 34 -1.64 -1.00 -2.38
N MET A 35 -1.69 -2.32 -2.53
CA MET A 35 -0.70 -3.07 -3.33
C MET A 35 -0.73 -2.63 -4.80
N GLN A 36 -1.92 -2.51 -5.40
CA GLN A 36 -2.07 -2.06 -6.81
C GLN A 36 -1.49 -0.65 -7.01
N TYR A 37 -1.78 0.27 -6.09
CA TYR A 37 -1.25 1.64 -6.13
C TYR A 37 0.26 1.69 -5.88
N TRP A 38 0.74 0.88 -4.95
CA TRP A 38 2.17 0.78 -4.64
C TRP A 38 2.98 0.23 -5.83
N LEU A 39 2.51 -0.81 -6.51
CA LEU A 39 3.14 -1.34 -7.73
C LEU A 39 3.17 -0.27 -8.83
N SER A 40 2.05 0.44 -9.03
CA SER A 40 1.97 1.53 -10.01
C SER A 40 2.95 2.68 -9.69
N LEU A 41 3.20 2.96 -8.41
CA LEU A 41 4.20 3.93 -7.98
C LEU A 41 5.61 3.39 -8.19
N TYR A 42 5.87 2.12 -7.89
CA TYR A 42 7.19 1.51 -8.03
C TYR A 42 7.74 1.59 -9.46
N GLU A 43 6.87 1.48 -10.47
CA GLU A 43 7.23 1.68 -11.88
C GLU A 43 7.63 3.12 -12.24
N ARG A 44 7.16 4.11 -11.48
CA ARG A 44 7.34 5.55 -11.74
C ARG A 44 8.44 6.18 -10.90
N ASP A 45 8.48 5.81 -9.63
CA ASP A 45 9.41 6.29 -8.62
C ASP A 45 9.65 5.18 -7.59
N ALA A 46 10.65 4.35 -7.89
CA ALA A 46 11.01 3.22 -7.04
C ALA A 46 11.48 3.66 -5.64
N GLU A 47 12.14 4.81 -5.50
CA GLU A 47 12.62 5.29 -4.19
C GLU A 47 11.45 5.72 -3.30
N GLN A 48 10.49 6.46 -3.85
CA GLN A 48 9.27 6.81 -3.14
C GLN A 48 8.44 5.56 -2.81
N ALA A 49 8.32 4.62 -3.75
CA ALA A 49 7.62 3.37 -3.52
C ALA A 49 8.23 2.55 -2.40
N LEU A 50 9.56 2.42 -2.33
CA LEU A 50 10.23 1.69 -1.24
C LEU A 50 9.89 2.28 0.13
N ARG A 51 9.98 3.61 0.27
CA ARG A 51 9.61 4.31 1.52
C ARG A 51 8.15 4.05 1.93
N ILE A 52 7.22 4.06 0.98
CA ILE A 52 5.80 3.80 1.23
C ILE A 52 5.54 2.32 1.52
N GLY A 53 6.26 1.42 0.84
CA GLY A 53 6.18 -0.03 1.03
C GLY A 53 6.55 -0.43 2.45
N GLU A 54 7.62 0.14 3.00
CA GLU A 54 8.02 -0.05 4.41
C GLU A 54 6.90 0.38 5.37
N GLN A 55 6.28 1.54 5.13
CA GLN A 55 5.17 2.05 5.96
C GLN A 55 3.90 1.19 5.87
N LEU A 56 3.70 0.51 4.74
CA LEU A 56 2.60 -0.45 4.54
C LEU A 56 2.93 -1.87 5.02
N GLY A 57 4.15 -2.12 5.47
CA GLY A 57 4.64 -3.46 5.82
C GLY A 57 4.72 -4.41 4.63
N LEU A 58 4.89 -3.87 3.42
CA LEU A 58 5.09 -4.66 2.21
C LEU A 58 6.56 -5.10 2.13
N VAL A 59 6.79 -6.40 1.99
CA VAL A 59 8.12 -6.94 1.71
C VAL A 59 8.41 -6.72 0.23
N VAL A 60 9.48 -5.99 -0.06
CA VAL A 60 9.92 -5.70 -1.42
C VAL A 60 10.33 -7.00 -2.10
N PRO A 61 9.74 -7.40 -3.25
CA PRO A 61 10.29 -8.48 -4.04
C PRO A 61 11.66 -8.05 -4.57
N PRO A 62 12.70 -8.90 -4.51
CA PRO A 62 14.03 -8.53 -5.01
C PRO A 62 13.90 -8.05 -6.46
N ARG A 63 14.55 -6.92 -6.79
CA ARG A 63 14.62 -6.45 -8.19
C ARG A 63 15.07 -7.64 -9.05
N PRO A 64 14.39 -7.98 -10.15
CA PRO A 64 15.00 -8.86 -11.13
C PRO A 64 16.29 -8.17 -11.57
N ALA A 65 17.43 -8.80 -11.27
CA ALA A 65 18.70 -8.34 -11.80
C ALA A 65 18.56 -8.39 -13.33
N SER A 66 18.52 -7.22 -13.97
CA SER A 66 18.61 -7.15 -15.42
C SER A 66 19.93 -7.82 -15.80
N SER A 67 19.82 -8.96 -16.49
CA SER A 67 20.94 -9.64 -17.14
C SER A 67 21.34 -8.92 -18.42
#